data_AF-J0NCS3-F1
#
_entry.id   AF-J0NCS3-F1
#
_cell.length_a   1.000
_cell.length_b   1.000
_cell.length_c   1.000
_cell.angle_alpha   90.00
_cell.angle_beta   90.00
_cell.angle_gamma   90.00
#
_symmetry.space_group_name_H-M   'P 1'
#
loop_
_entity.id
_entity.type
_entity.pdbx_description
1 polymer ?
#
loop_
_entity_poly.entity_id
_entity_poly.type
_entity_poly.pdbx_seq_one_letter_code
_entity_poly.pdbx_strand_id
1 'polypeptide(L)' 'MDLNTAIKSIVKEYLQNEALCDLIYGTWGGSSIKIDNRPLVVPLEMVDVPKGLTVTIGARVSLIQKHGGQRFAVIGVIG' A
#
# COMPACT_ATOMS: atom_id res chain seq x y z
N MET A 1 -13.68 -13.66 21.98
CA MET A 1 -14.02 -13.56 20.56
C MET A 1 -14.46 -14.94 20.11
N ASP A 2 -15.67 -15.08 19.56
CA ASP A 2 -16.23 -16.39 19.21
C ASP A 2 -15.70 -16.85 17.83
N LEU A 3 -15.56 -18.16 17.61
CA LEU A 3 -14.91 -18.72 16.42
C LEU A 3 -15.59 -18.25 15.11
N ASN A 4 -16.92 -18.17 15.13
CA ASN A 4 -17.71 -17.68 14.01
C ASN A 4 -17.36 -16.23 13.63
N THR A 5 -17.12 -15.37 14.62
CA THR A 5 -16.75 -13.98 14.41
C THR A 5 -15.35 -13.85 13.83
N ALA A 6 -14.40 -14.66 14.32
CA ALA A 6 -13.03 -14.68 13.82
C ALA A 6 -12.97 -15.09 12.33
N ILE A 7 -13.67 -16.16 11.96
CA ILE A 7 -13.75 -16.61 10.56
C ILE A 7 -14.34 -15.54 9.66
N LYS A 8 -15.43 -14.88 10.09
CA LYS A 8 -16.05 -13.79 9.32
C LYS A 8 -15.11 -12.59 9.14
N SER A 9 -14.33 -12.24 10.16
CA SER A 9 -13.31 -11.19 10.05
C SER A 9 -12.23 -11.57 9.04
N ILE A 10 -11.70 -12.79 9.12
CA ILE A 10 -10.68 -13.27 8.17
C ILE A 10 -11.21 -13.26 6.73
N VAL A 11 -12.43 -13.75 6.50
CA VAL A 11 -13.04 -13.75 5.16
C VAL A 11 -13.28 -12.33 4.67
N LYS A 12 -13.73 -11.42 5.54
CA LYS A 12 -13.92 -10.01 5.20
C LYS A 12 -12.59 -9.35 4.82
N GLU A 13 -11.55 -9.56 5.60
CA GLU A 13 -10.19 -9.05 5.33
C GLU A 13 -9.63 -9.64 4.03
N TYR A 14 -9.88 -10.92 3.76
CA TYR A 14 -9.48 -11.58 2.52
C TYR A 14 -10.18 -10.97 1.31
N LEU A 15 -11.51 -10.80 1.36
CA LEU A 15 -12.29 -10.19 0.29
C LEU A 15 -11.90 -8.71 0.07
N GLN A 16 -11.61 -7.97 1.14
CA GLN A 16 -11.10 -6.60 1.06
C GLN A 16 -9.69 -6.51 0.48
N ASN A 17 -8.87 -7.54 0.67
CA ASN A 17 -7.53 -7.64 0.08
C ASN A 17 -7.57 -8.16 -1.38
N GLU A 18 -8.57 -8.95 -1.74
CA GLU A 18 -8.83 -9.34 -3.14
C GLU A 18 -9.43 -8.20 -3.97
N ALA A 19 -10.22 -7.32 -3.35
CA ALA A 19 -10.91 -6.26 -4.06
C ALA A 19 -9.97 -5.12 -4.48
N LEU A 20 -9.72 -5.12 -5.80
CA LEU A 20 -9.29 -4.05 -6.69
C LEU A 20 -7.90 -3.47 -6.42
N CYS A 21 -6.99 -3.71 -7.38
CA CYS A 21 -5.81 -2.89 -7.61
C CYS A 21 -6.24 -1.43 -7.78
N ASP A 22 -6.26 -0.68 -6.69
CA ASP A 22 -6.67 0.71 -6.69
C ASP A 22 -5.44 1.62 -6.74
N LEU A 23 -5.64 2.84 -7.25
CA LEU A 23 -4.66 3.90 -7.19
C LEU A 23 -4.69 4.49 -5.77
N ILE A 24 -3.59 4.32 -5.05
CA ILE A 24 -3.45 4.72 -3.66
C ILE A 24 -2.45 5.87 -3.57
N TYR A 25 -2.67 6.79 -2.64
CA TYR A 25 -1.76 7.90 -2.36
C TYR A 25 -1.07 7.70 -1.02
N GLY A 26 0.19 8.12 -0.97
CA GLY A 26 0.96 8.11 0.26
C GLY A 26 2.08 9.13 0.28
N THR A 27 2.70 9.27 1.44
CA THR A 27 3.82 10.16 1.68
C THR A 27 5.11 9.36 1.82
N TRP A 28 6.13 9.74 1.05
CA TRP A 28 7.43 9.09 1.05
C TRP A 28 8.23 9.44 2.31
N GLY A 29 8.51 8.46 3.15
CA GLY A 29 9.28 8.62 4.40
C GLY A 29 10.78 8.31 4.27
N GLY A 30 11.26 7.97 3.07
CA GLY A 30 12.66 7.59 2.83
C GLY A 30 12.93 6.09 2.99
N SER A 31 12.56 5.49 4.12
CA SER A 31 12.65 4.04 4.36
C SER A 31 11.31 3.31 4.30
N SER A 32 10.21 4.07 4.24
CA SER A 32 8.85 3.57 4.23
C SER A 32 7.91 4.56 3.55
N ILE A 33 6.68 4.12 3.26
CA ILE A 33 5.62 4.95 2.71
C ILE A 33 4.42 4.89 3.63
N LYS A 34 3.92 6.05 4.04
CA LYS A 34 2.68 6.17 4.81
C LYS A 34 1.52 6.37 3.85
N ILE A 35 0.55 5.47 3.86
CA ILE A 35 -0.65 5.56 3.01
C ILE A 35 -1.67 6.50 3.68
N ASP A 36 -2.26 7.42 2.92
CA ASP A 36 -3.09 8.49 3.48
C ASP A 36 -4.41 7.98 4.12
N ASN A 37 -4.92 6.83 3.66
CA ASN A 37 -6.18 6.23 4.11
C ASN A 37 -6.01 4.90 4.87
N ARG A 38 -4.77 4.48 5.17
CA ARG A 38 -4.52 3.25 5.93
C ARG A 38 -3.53 3.56 7.06
N PRO A 39 -3.74 3.06 8.29
CA PRO A 39 -2.75 3.18 9.36
C PRO A 39 -1.47 2.36 9.09
N LEU A 40 -1.41 1.67 7.95
CA LEU A 40 -0.30 0.85 7.53
C LEU A 40 0.85 1.71 6.98
N VAL A 41 2.03 1.53 7.56
CA VAL A 41 3.29 2.01 7.02
C VAL A 41 3.91 0.88 6.21
N VAL A 42 4.11 1.10 4.91
CA VAL A 42 4.66 0.09 4.00
C VAL A 42 6.17 0.25 3.94
N PRO A 43 6.98 -0.78 4.27
CA PRO A 43 8.42 -0.71 4.14
C PRO A 43 8.84 -0.71 2.66
N LEU A 44 9.94 -0.03 2.34
CA LEU A 44 10.38 0.14 0.95
C LEU A 44 10.66 -1.19 0.22
N GLU A 45 11.03 -2.23 0.95
CA GLU A 45 11.28 -3.58 0.42
C GLU A 45 10.04 -4.22 -0.23
N MET A 46 8.86 -3.71 0.10
CA MET A 46 7.58 -4.13 -0.47
C MET A 46 7.14 -3.24 -1.64
N VAL A 47 7.96 -2.26 -2.02
CA VAL A 47 7.62 -1.25 -3.02
C VAL A 47 8.59 -1.30 -4.19
N ASP A 48 8.04 -1.53 -5.39
CA ASP A 48 8.81 -1.42 -6.62
C ASP A 48 8.87 0.03 -7.09
N VAL A 49 10.08 0.56 -7.18
CA VAL A 49 10.36 1.92 -7.66
C VAL A 49 10.96 1.83 -9.06
N PRO A 50 10.38 2.52 -10.07
CA PRO A 50 10.97 2.56 -11.41
C PRO A 50 12.40 3.09 -11.38
N LYS A 51 13.30 2.44 -12.14
CA LYS A 51 14.69 2.93 -12.30
C LYS A 51 14.68 4.35 -12.88
N GLY A 52 15.38 5.27 -12.22
CA GLY A 52 15.46 6.68 -12.61
C GLY A 52 14.42 7.59 -11.97
N LEU A 53 13.42 7.04 -11.26
CA LEU A 53 12.51 7.85 -10.46
C LEU A 53 13.22 8.33 -9.18
N THR A 54 13.34 9.65 -9.04
CA THR A 54 13.87 10.28 -7.82
C THR A 54 12.70 10.78 -6.98
N VAL A 55 12.64 10.35 -5.71
CA VAL A 55 11.59 10.74 -4.78
C VAL A 55 12.22 11.34 -3.52
N THR A 56 11.79 12.54 -3.15
CA THR A 56 12.28 13.23 -1.95
C THR A 56 11.45 12.82 -0.72
N ILE A 57 12.06 12.82 0.46
CA ILE A 57 11.34 12.62 1.72
C ILE A 57 10.27 13.72 1.87
N GLY A 58 9.06 13.33 2.25
CA GLY A 58 7.89 14.19 2.35
C GLY A 58 7.12 14.37 1.04
N ALA A 59 7.64 13.87 -0.09
CA ALA A 59 6.93 13.95 -1.35
C ALA A 59 5.70 13.03 -1.34
N ARG A 60 4.62 13.49 -1.98
CA ARG A 60 3.42 12.68 -2.17
C ARG A 60 3.60 11.81 -3.40
N VAL A 61 3.25 10.53 -3.30
CA VAL A 61 3.44 9.54 -4.38
C VAL A 61 2.13 8.83 -4.68
N SER A 62 1.97 8.46 -5.95
CA SER A 62 0.92 7.56 -6.41
C SER A 62 1.45 6.12 -6.47
N LEU A 63 0.65 5.19 -5.95
CA LEU A 63 0.98 3.78 -5.80
C LEU A 63 -0.13 2.94 -6.40
N ILE A 64 0.21 1.79 -6.96
CA ILE A 64 -0.76 0.71 -7.20
C ILE A 64 -0.40 -0.48 -6.34
N GLN A 65 -1.41 -1.05 -5.67
CA GLN A 65 -1.28 -2.32 -4.98
C GLN A 65 -1.26 -3.47 -6.00
N LYS A 66 -0.30 -4.39 -5.87
CA LYS A 66 -0.20 -5.55 -6.77
C LYS A 66 -1.23 -6.62 -6.38
N HIS A 67 -1.83 -7.25 -7.39
CA HIS A 67 -2.81 -8.32 -7.21
C HIS A 67 -2.22 -9.48 -6.40
N GLY A 68 -2.90 -9.91 -5.34
CA GLY A 68 -2.49 -11.05 -4.51
C GLY A 68 -1.47 -10.75 -3.40
N GLY A 69 -1.20 -9.49 -3.02
CA GLY A 69 -0.28 -9.25 -1.89
C GLY A 69 -0.17 -7.83 -1.34
N GLN A 70 0.68 -7.70 -0.32
CA GLN A 70 1.07 -6.46 0.37
C GLN A 70 2.20 -5.70 -0.36
N ARG A 71 2.39 -5.93 -1.67
CA ARG A 71 3.41 -5.26 -2.47
C ARG A 71 2.79 -4.13 -3.30
N PHE A 72 3.55 -3.05 -3.48
CA PHE A 72 3.11 -1.85 -4.16
C PHE A 72 4.09 -1.47 -5.28
N ALA A 73 3.65 -0.71 -6.26
CA ALA A 73 4.51 -0.10 -7.27
C ALA A 73 4.27 1.41 -7.29
N VAL A 74 5.35 2.19 -7.28
CA VAL A 74 5.28 3.65 -7.46
C VAL A 74 5.06 3.97 -8.93
N ILE A 75 4.10 4.84 -9.20
CA ILE A 75 3.78 5.29 -10.56
C ILE A 75 4.34 6.68 -10.80
N GLY A 76 4.31 7.55 -9.80
CA GLY A 76 4.86 8.88 -9.91
C GLY A 76 4.89 9.64 -8.60
N VAL A 77 5.55 10.79 -8.65
CA VAL A 77 5.55 11.80 -7.60
C VAL A 77 4.53 12.86 -7.97
N ILE A 78 3.70 13.27 -7.02
CA ILE A 78 2.69 14.31 -7.16
C ILE A 78 3.30 15.61 -6.61
N GLY A 79 3.37 16.62 -7.46
CA GLY A 79 3.80 17.98 -7.14
C GLY A 79 2.64 18.91 -6.83
#